data_AF-A0A259LNV2-F1
#
_entry.id   AF-A0A259LNV2-F1
#
_cell.length_a   1.000
_cell.length_b   1.000
_cell.length_c   1.000
_cell.angle_alpha   90.00
_cell.angle_beta   90.00
_cell.angle_gamma   90.00
#
_symmetry.space_group_name_H-M   'P 1'
#
loop_
_entity.id
_entity.type
_entity.pdbx_description
1 polymer ?
#
loop_
_entity_poly.entity_id
_entity_poly.type
_entity_poly.pdbx_seq_one_letter_code
_entity_poly.pdbx_strand_id
1 'polypeptide(L)'
;VDPERAIIRVEDYGAATSQLAQTTLRSVLGKHDLDEMLSERDKLNVDIQEILDAQTEDWGIKVANVEIKHVDLNESMIRAIARQAEAERERRAKVIHAEGELQASKKLVEAADVMSTNSGAMQLRYLQTLSDMSNNNSSTIVFPLPMDMMKTFMEKQAKKPADPS
;
A
#
# COMPACT_ATOMS: atom_id res chain seq x y z
N VAL A 1 25.27 -50.13 -4.34
CA VAL A 1 23.96 -49.62 -4.81
C VAL A 1 23.23 -50.83 -5.35
N ASP A 2 22.14 -51.20 -4.68
CA ASP A 2 21.59 -52.55 -4.70
C ASP A 2 20.38 -52.65 -5.66
N PRO A 3 20.46 -53.44 -6.76
CA PRO A 3 19.38 -53.62 -7.73
C PRO A 3 18.07 -54.15 -7.13
N GLU A 4 18.13 -54.77 -5.95
CA GLU A 4 16.97 -55.36 -5.26
C GLU A 4 16.05 -54.35 -4.55
N ARG A 5 16.50 -53.10 -4.33
CA ARG A 5 15.66 -52.08 -3.66
C ARG A 5 14.56 -51.48 -4.55
N ALA A 6 14.62 -51.72 -5.86
CA ALA A 6 13.85 -50.97 -6.85
C ALA A 6 12.48 -51.59 -7.23
N ILE A 7 12.14 -52.79 -6.76
CA ILE A 7 10.95 -53.51 -7.29
C ILE A 7 9.76 -53.56 -6.30
N ILE A 8 9.93 -53.30 -4.99
CA ILE A 8 8.91 -53.70 -3.98
C ILE A 8 8.32 -52.55 -3.14
N ARG A 9 8.75 -51.29 -3.26
CA ARG A 9 8.32 -50.28 -2.27
C ARG A 9 7.03 -49.52 -2.55
N VAL A 10 6.59 -49.42 -3.79
CA VAL A 10 5.27 -48.84 -4.10
C VAL A 10 4.71 -49.53 -5.33
N GLU A 11 3.58 -50.21 -5.17
CA GLU A 11 2.83 -50.89 -6.24
C GLU A 11 2.33 -49.89 -7.32
N ASP A 12 2.27 -48.60 -6.97
CA ASP A 12 1.99 -47.46 -7.85
C ASP A 12 2.81 -46.20 -7.44
N TYR A 13 4.01 -46.07 -8.00
CA TYR A 13 4.90 -44.91 -7.82
C TYR A 13 4.28 -43.59 -8.33
N GLY A 14 3.36 -43.64 -9.29
CA GLY A 14 2.66 -42.46 -9.80
C GLY A 14 1.72 -41.88 -8.76
N ALA A 15 0.92 -42.73 -8.11
CA ALA A 15 0.02 -42.33 -7.03
C ALA A 15 0.79 -41.78 -5.82
N ALA A 16 1.86 -42.44 -5.39
CA ALA A 16 2.67 -41.98 -4.26
C ALA A 16 3.35 -40.63 -4.54
N THR A 17 3.90 -40.43 -5.74
CA THR A 17 4.51 -39.15 -6.15
C THR A 17 3.47 -38.03 -6.21
N SER A 18 2.26 -38.32 -6.69
CA SER A 18 1.15 -37.34 -6.70
C SER A 18 0.72 -36.93 -5.28
N GLN A 19 0.60 -37.89 -4.36
CA GLN A 19 0.27 -37.63 -2.96
C GLN A 19 1.33 -36.78 -2.25
N LEU A 20 2.60 -37.08 -2.52
CA LEU A 20 3.76 -36.37 -2.01
C LEU A 20 3.80 -34.92 -2.53
N ALA A 21 3.58 -34.75 -3.84
CA ALA A 21 3.46 -33.45 -4.49
C ALA A 21 2.33 -32.61 -3.88
N GLN A 22 1.16 -33.19 -3.65
CA GLN A 22 0.02 -32.49 -3.04
C GLN A 22 0.31 -32.06 -1.60
N THR A 23 0.94 -32.94 -0.80
CA THR A 23 1.29 -32.63 0.60
C THR A 23 2.33 -31.52 0.67
N THR A 24 3.36 -31.59 -0.18
CA THR A 24 4.42 -30.61 -0.29
C THR A 24 3.88 -29.26 -0.74
N LEU A 25 3.09 -29.25 -1.82
CA LEU A 25 2.43 -28.05 -2.32
C LEU A 25 1.58 -27.39 -1.24
N ARG A 26 0.77 -28.15 -0.50
CA ARG A 26 -0.04 -27.60 0.61
C ARG A 26 0.83 -27.01 1.73
N SER A 27 1.95 -27.65 2.07
CA SER A 27 2.83 -27.18 3.14
C SER A 27 3.57 -25.90 2.76
N VAL A 28 4.13 -25.84 1.56
CA VAL A 28 4.82 -24.65 1.04
C VAL A 28 3.81 -23.52 0.87
N LEU A 29 2.64 -23.80 0.29
CA LEU A 29 1.58 -22.80 0.14
C LEU A 29 1.05 -22.25 1.47
N GLY A 30 1.14 -23.02 2.56
CA GLY A 30 0.74 -22.56 3.89
C GLY A 30 1.80 -21.72 4.61
N LYS A 31 3.05 -21.72 4.14
CA LYS A 31 4.18 -21.01 4.78
C LYS A 31 4.47 -19.64 4.18
N HIS A 32 4.09 -19.40 2.92
CA HIS A 32 4.27 -18.09 2.29
C HIS A 32 2.98 -17.28 2.26
N ASP A 33 3.13 -15.96 2.23
CA ASP A 33 2.00 -15.04 2.10
C ASP A 33 1.46 -15.05 0.67
N LEU A 34 0.17 -14.70 0.51
CA LEU A 34 -0.49 -14.64 -0.80
C LEU A 34 0.28 -13.78 -1.81
N ASP A 35 0.83 -12.67 -1.37
CA ASP A 35 1.57 -11.74 -2.22
C ASP A 35 2.82 -12.42 -2.80
N GLU A 36 3.52 -13.22 -2.00
CA GLU A 36 4.67 -14.02 -2.41
C GLU A 36 4.24 -15.14 -3.38
N MET A 37 3.06 -15.76 -3.18
CA MET A 37 2.52 -16.77 -4.12
C MET A 37 2.24 -16.23 -5.52
N LEU A 38 1.79 -14.98 -5.59
CA LEU A 38 1.40 -14.35 -6.84
C LEU A 38 2.59 -13.71 -7.55
N SER A 39 3.54 -13.15 -6.79
CA SER A 39 4.70 -12.43 -7.32
C SER A 39 5.95 -13.29 -7.50
N GLU A 40 6.13 -14.35 -6.70
CA GLU A 40 7.35 -15.17 -6.66
C GLU A 40 7.11 -16.64 -7.08
N ARG A 41 6.25 -16.87 -8.08
CA ARG A 41 5.93 -18.21 -8.59
C ARG A 41 7.16 -19.04 -8.96
N ASP A 42 8.18 -18.42 -9.55
CA ASP A 42 9.39 -19.13 -9.98
C ASP A 42 10.18 -19.67 -8.78
N LYS A 43 10.26 -18.90 -7.70
CA LYS A 43 10.92 -19.31 -6.46
C LYS A 43 10.17 -20.47 -5.79
N LEU A 44 8.84 -20.37 -5.75
CA LEU A 44 7.98 -21.45 -5.27
C LEU A 44 8.12 -22.74 -6.08
N ASN A 45 8.23 -22.65 -7.41
CA ASN A 45 8.45 -23.81 -8.26
C ASN A 45 9.79 -24.50 -7.96
N VAL A 46 10.85 -23.72 -7.72
CA VAL A 46 12.18 -24.23 -7.32
C VAL A 46 12.10 -24.91 -5.96
N ASP A 47 11.54 -24.25 -4.95
CA ASP A 47 11.43 -24.81 -3.60
C ASP A 47 10.66 -26.14 -3.59
N ILE A 48 9.56 -26.23 -4.34
CA ILE A 48 8.78 -27.46 -4.44
C ILE A 48 9.55 -28.53 -5.22
N GLN A 49 10.28 -28.16 -6.28
CA GLN A 49 11.09 -29.09 -7.07
C GLN A 49 12.20 -29.71 -6.22
N GLU A 50 12.92 -28.91 -5.43
CA GLU A 50 13.99 -29.40 -4.54
C GLU A 50 13.45 -30.38 -3.49
N ILE A 51 12.31 -30.05 -2.85
CA ILE A 51 11.70 -30.92 -1.84
C ILE A 51 11.23 -32.24 -2.46
N LEU A 52 10.60 -32.18 -3.64
CA LEU A 52 10.11 -33.39 -4.31
C LEU A 52 11.25 -34.24 -4.86
N ASP A 53 12.30 -33.66 -5.44
CA ASP A 53 13.46 -34.41 -5.93
C ASP A 53 14.13 -35.18 -4.76
N ALA A 54 14.36 -34.50 -3.63
CA ALA A 54 14.97 -35.12 -2.45
C ALA A 54 14.13 -36.27 -1.87
N GLN A 55 12.80 -36.13 -1.84
CA GLN A 55 11.92 -37.15 -1.26
C GLN A 55 11.61 -38.31 -2.23
N THR A 56 11.76 -38.09 -3.55
CA THR A 56 11.53 -39.11 -4.57
C THR A 56 12.79 -39.87 -4.98
N GLU A 57 13.97 -39.40 -4.58
CA GLU A 57 15.26 -40.10 -4.75
C GLU A 57 15.26 -41.48 -4.10
N ASP A 58 14.60 -41.64 -2.94
CA ASP A 58 14.40 -42.92 -2.25
C ASP A 58 13.61 -43.95 -3.07
N TRP A 59 12.87 -43.49 -4.08
CA TRP A 59 12.10 -44.30 -5.02
C TRP A 59 12.80 -44.45 -6.38
N GLY A 60 13.99 -43.86 -6.54
CA GLY A 60 14.75 -43.85 -7.80
C GLY A 60 14.13 -42.96 -8.88
N ILE A 61 13.30 -41.99 -8.50
CA ILE A 61 12.62 -41.06 -9.40
C ILE A 61 13.34 -39.71 -9.33
N LYS A 62 13.56 -39.08 -10.50
CA LYS A 62 14.14 -37.74 -10.60
C LYS A 62 13.10 -36.73 -11.07
N VAL A 63 12.93 -35.64 -10.34
CA VAL A 63 11.94 -34.60 -10.65
C VAL A 63 12.63 -33.47 -11.43
N ALA A 64 12.37 -33.40 -12.73
CA ALA A 64 13.04 -32.44 -13.62
C ALA A 64 12.45 -31.02 -13.58
N ASN A 65 11.14 -30.89 -13.43
CA ASN A 65 10.47 -29.58 -13.35
C ASN A 65 9.13 -29.71 -12.61
N VAL A 66 8.75 -28.67 -11.88
CA VAL A 66 7.45 -28.55 -11.20
C VAL A 66 6.85 -27.20 -11.56
N GLU A 67 5.58 -27.19 -11.94
CA GLU A 67 4.86 -25.97 -12.27
C GLU A 67 3.50 -25.95 -11.58
N ILE A 68 3.26 -24.91 -10.78
CA ILE A 68 1.97 -24.68 -10.14
C ILE A 68 0.95 -24.22 -11.20
N LYS A 69 0.06 -25.13 -11.60
CA LYS A 69 -1.05 -24.82 -12.53
C LYS A 69 -2.22 -24.13 -11.83
N HIS A 70 -3.08 -24.92 -11.19
CA HIS A 70 -4.27 -24.43 -10.50
C HIS A 70 -4.28 -25.04 -9.09
N VAL A 71 -4.35 -24.18 -8.08
CA VAL A 71 -4.55 -24.61 -6.71
C VAL A 71 -6.03 -24.45 -6.42
N ASP A 72 -6.74 -25.56 -6.25
CA ASP A 72 -8.12 -25.54 -5.77
C ASP A 72 -8.12 -25.16 -4.29
N LEU A 73 -8.08 -23.86 -4.03
CA LEU A 73 -8.25 -23.31 -2.70
C LEU A 73 -9.72 -23.48 -2.32
N ASN A 74 -9.98 -23.99 -1.11
CA ASN A 74 -11.35 -24.10 -0.64
C ASN A 74 -11.97 -22.68 -0.50
N GLU A 75 -13.29 -22.60 -0.68
CA GLU A 75 -14.00 -21.33 -0.72
C GLU A 75 -13.89 -20.54 0.59
N SER A 76 -13.75 -21.22 1.74
CA SER A 76 -13.56 -20.57 3.04
C SER A 76 -12.19 -19.90 3.19
N MET A 77 -11.14 -20.51 2.63
CA MET A 77 -9.77 -20.01 2.64
C MET A 77 -9.66 -18.82 1.71
N ILE A 78 -10.24 -18.88 0.50
CA ILE A 78 -10.29 -17.74 -0.42
C ILE A 78 -10.95 -16.52 0.26
N ARG A 79 -12.07 -16.73 0.97
CA ARG A 79 -12.74 -15.65 1.71
C ARG A 79 -11.88 -15.07 2.83
N ALA A 80 -11.18 -15.92 3.59
CA ALA A 80 -10.30 -15.47 4.67
C ALA A 80 -9.11 -14.65 4.12
N ILE A 81 -8.49 -15.16 3.06
CA ILE A 81 -7.39 -14.50 2.35
C ILE A 81 -7.84 -13.16 1.76
N ALA A 82 -9.00 -13.11 1.10
CA ALA A 82 -9.54 -11.87 0.53
C ALA A 82 -9.76 -10.80 1.61
N ARG A 83 -10.33 -11.16 2.76
CA ARG A 83 -10.52 -10.22 3.88
C ARG A 83 -9.20 -9.73 4.45
N GLN A 84 -8.22 -10.60 4.60
CA GLN A 84 -6.89 -10.23 5.11
C GLN A 84 -6.16 -9.30 4.13
N ALA A 85 -6.21 -9.62 2.84
CA ALA A 85 -5.62 -8.79 1.79
C ALA A 85 -6.28 -7.40 1.71
N GLU A 86 -7.60 -7.33 1.83
CA GLU A 86 -8.34 -6.06 1.85
C GLU A 86 -7.99 -5.22 3.08
N ALA A 87 -7.92 -5.83 4.26
CA ALA A 87 -7.54 -5.15 5.49
C ALA A 87 -6.10 -4.58 5.44
N GLU A 88 -5.14 -5.35 4.93
CA GLU A 88 -3.76 -4.86 4.79
C GLU A 88 -3.66 -3.77 3.72
N ARG A 89 -4.42 -3.89 2.62
CA ARG A 89 -4.47 -2.85 1.59
C ARG A 89 -5.04 -1.54 2.13
N GLU A 90 -6.14 -1.61 2.90
CA GLU A 90 -6.74 -0.43 3.53
C GLU A 90 -5.78 0.20 4.56
N ARG A 91 -5.10 -0.62 5.36
CA ARG A 91 -4.08 -0.16 6.32
C ARG A 91 -2.94 0.56 5.61
N ARG A 92 -2.37 -0.05 4.55
CA ARG A 92 -1.30 0.55 3.75
C ARG A 92 -1.75 1.85 3.09
N ALA A 93 -2.96 1.88 2.54
CA ALA A 93 -3.52 3.09 1.94
C ALA A 93 -3.63 4.24 2.96
N LYS A 94 -4.09 3.96 4.19
CA LYS A 94 -4.16 4.97 5.27
C LYS A 94 -2.79 5.51 5.65
N VAL A 95 -1.79 4.65 5.76
CA VAL A 95 -0.41 5.07 6.08
C VAL A 95 0.16 5.96 4.99
N ILE A 96 0.04 5.54 3.72
CA ILE A 96 0.52 6.32 2.57
C ILE A 96 -0.18 7.67 2.50
N HIS A 97 -1.50 7.71 2.74
CA HIS A 97 -2.25 8.95 2.76
C HIS A 97 -1.77 9.90 3.87
N ALA A 98 -1.66 9.40 5.11
CA ALA A 98 -1.20 10.19 6.23
C ALA A 98 0.24 10.72 6.04
N GLU A 99 1.10 9.92 5.43
CA GLU A 99 2.47 10.33 5.11
C GLU A 99 2.51 11.38 3.99
N GLY A 100 1.67 11.22 2.96
CA GLY A 100 1.48 12.23 1.92
C GLY A 100 0.97 13.56 2.48
N GLU A 101 -0.01 13.53 3.39
CA GLU A 101 -0.53 14.73 4.07
C GLU A 101 0.53 15.42 4.91
N LEU A 102 1.35 14.65 5.65
CA LEU A 102 2.45 15.20 6.44
C LEU A 102 3.51 15.88 5.55
N GLN A 103 3.89 15.24 4.45
CA GLN A 103 4.84 15.80 3.49
C GLN A 103 4.29 17.08 2.85
N ALA A 104 3.03 17.06 2.42
CA ALA A 104 2.37 18.24 1.87
C ALA A 104 2.31 19.39 2.89
N SER A 105 1.93 19.11 4.14
CA SER A 105 1.86 20.10 5.21
C SER A 105 3.22 20.75 5.49
N LYS A 106 4.29 19.95 5.55
CA LYS A 106 5.66 20.47 5.73
C LYS A 106 6.06 21.40 4.58
N LYS A 107 5.75 21.02 3.34
CA LYS A 107 6.04 21.83 2.15
C LYS A 107 5.27 23.15 2.14
N LEU A 108 4.03 23.14 2.62
CA LEU A 108 3.23 24.37 2.76
C LEU A 108 3.80 25.31 3.81
N VAL A 109 4.28 24.80 4.95
CA VAL A 109 4.95 25.62 5.98
C VAL A 109 6.24 26.22 5.41
N GLU A 110 7.07 25.41 4.75
CA GLU A 110 8.30 25.88 4.10
C GLU A 110 8.01 26.99 3.07
N ALA A 111 6.96 26.81 2.26
CA ALA A 111 6.52 27.83 1.31
C ALA A 111 6.05 29.11 2.02
N ALA A 112 5.28 28.99 3.11
CA ALA A 112 4.81 30.14 3.88
C ALA A 112 5.96 30.93 4.51
N ASP A 113 6.97 30.24 5.05
CA ASP A 113 8.16 30.88 5.63
C ASP A 113 8.94 31.67 4.56
N VAL A 114 9.15 31.07 3.38
CA VAL A 114 9.79 31.74 2.23
C VAL A 114 8.97 32.97 1.79
N MET A 115 7.65 32.84 1.73
CA MET A 115 6.75 33.95 1.36
C MET A 115 6.75 35.07 2.41
N SER A 116 6.84 34.73 3.70
CA SER A 116 6.89 35.72 4.79
C SER A 116 8.15 36.58 4.74
N THR A 117 9.26 36.02 4.23
CA THR A 117 10.54 36.71 4.12
C THR A 117 10.49 37.85 3.08
N ASN A 118 9.60 37.76 2.08
CA ASN A 118 9.44 38.78 1.05
C ASN A 118 7.99 39.28 0.99
N SER A 119 7.75 40.49 1.51
CA SER A 119 6.42 41.11 1.55
C SER A 119 5.74 41.22 0.18
N GLY A 120 6.49 41.32 -0.92
CA GLY A 120 5.94 41.33 -2.28
C GLY A 120 5.37 39.97 -2.73
N ALA A 121 5.89 38.86 -2.22
CA ALA A 121 5.44 37.51 -2.58
C ALA A 121 4.01 37.23 -2.08
N MET A 122 3.70 37.65 -0.85
CA MET A 122 2.33 37.55 -0.29
C MET A 122 1.34 38.42 -1.08
N GLN A 123 1.75 39.63 -1.48
CA GLN A 123 0.91 40.52 -2.30
C GLN A 123 0.62 39.92 -3.68
N LEU A 124 1.62 39.32 -4.35
CA LEU A 124 1.45 38.66 -5.64
C LEU A 124 0.55 37.42 -5.53
N ARG A 125 0.73 36.61 -4.48
CA ARG A 125 -0.16 35.47 -4.20
C ARG A 125 -1.59 35.94 -3.98
N TYR A 126 -1.79 37.03 -3.25
CA TYR A 126 -3.11 37.62 -3.04
C TYR A 126 -3.77 38.04 -4.35
N LEU A 127 -3.04 38.75 -5.22
CA LEU A 127 -3.54 39.14 -6.55
C LEU A 127 -3.84 37.92 -7.44
N GLN A 128 -2.99 36.88 -7.41
CA GLN A 128 -3.26 35.62 -8.11
C GLN A 128 -4.53 34.95 -7.60
N THR A 129 -4.72 34.85 -6.28
CA THR A 129 -5.95 34.27 -5.71
C THR A 129 -7.19 35.06 -6.09
N LEU A 130 -7.11 36.39 -6.16
CA LEU A 130 -8.21 37.23 -6.64
C LEU A 130 -8.50 37.00 -8.13
N SER A 131 -7.46 36.85 -8.96
CA SER A 131 -7.60 36.56 -10.39
C SER A 131 -8.22 35.17 -10.64
N ASP A 132 -7.78 34.16 -9.91
CA ASP A 132 -8.31 32.79 -10.02
C ASP A 132 -9.78 32.72 -9.59
N MET A 133 -10.14 33.43 -8.52
CA MET A 133 -11.53 33.56 -8.07
C MET A 133 -12.40 34.34 -9.07
N SER A 134 -11.84 35.37 -9.72
CA SER A 134 -12.55 36.15 -10.75
C SER A 134 -12.83 35.35 -12.02
N ASN A 135 -11.96 34.38 -12.36
CA ASN A 135 -12.17 33.50 -13.51
C ASN A 135 -13.21 32.40 -13.25
N ASN A 136 -13.34 31.95 -12.00
CA ASN A 136 -14.31 30.93 -11.61
C ASN A 136 -15.67 31.55 -11.23
N ASN A 137 -16.46 32.01 -12.22
CA ASN A 137 -17.90 32.38 -12.19
C ASN A 137 -18.66 32.32 -10.84
N SER A 138 -18.17 33.00 -9.79
CA SER A 138 -18.76 33.01 -8.46
C SER A 138 -19.14 34.45 -8.16
N SER A 139 -20.44 34.71 -8.08
CA SER A 139 -21.04 36.04 -7.85
C SER A 139 -20.80 36.58 -6.44
N THR A 140 -20.04 35.88 -5.59
CA THR A 140 -19.75 36.27 -4.21
C THR A 140 -18.25 36.50 -4.02
N ILE A 141 -17.84 37.76 -4.00
CA ILE A 141 -16.46 38.18 -3.73
C ILE A 141 -16.27 38.25 -2.21
N VAL A 142 -15.61 37.25 -1.64
CA VAL A 142 -15.20 37.26 -0.22
C VAL A 142 -13.82 37.90 -0.14
N PHE A 143 -13.74 39.09 0.47
CA PHE A 143 -12.49 39.82 0.65
C PHE A 143 -11.96 39.57 2.07
N PRO A 144 -10.95 38.71 2.27
CA PRO A 144 -10.37 38.52 3.59
C PRO A 144 -9.56 39.77 3.96
N LEU A 145 -10.02 40.53 4.95
CA LEU A 145 -9.28 41.66 5.50
C LEU A 145 -8.29 41.18 6.56
N PRO A 146 -7.02 41.64 6.53
CA PRO A 146 -6.04 41.32 7.57
C PRO A 146 -6.55 41.73 8.95
N MET A 147 -6.42 40.83 9.94
CA MET A 147 -6.83 41.10 11.32
C MET A 147 -6.17 42.36 11.90
N ASP A 148 -4.94 42.69 11.46
CA ASP A 148 -4.22 43.87 11.92
C ASP A 148 -4.85 45.18 11.45
N MET A 149 -5.44 45.20 10.25
CA MET A 149 -6.23 46.35 9.78
C MET A 149 -7.50 46.50 10.63
N MET A 150 -8.20 45.41 10.91
CA MET A 150 -9.39 45.45 11.78
C MET A 150 -9.07 45.94 13.19
N LYS A 151 -7.95 45.51 13.79
CA LYS A 151 -7.49 46.00 15.11
C LYS A 151 -7.31 47.52 15.12
N THR A 152 -6.65 48.10 14.11
CA THR A 152 -6.48 49.57 14.03
C THR A 152 -7.80 50.35 13.87
N PHE A 153 -8.81 49.76 13.21
CA PHE A 153 -10.14 50.38 13.11
C PHE A 153 -10.93 50.27 14.42
N MET A 154 -10.85 49.12 15.12
CA MET A 154 -11.51 48.92 16.40
C MET A 154 -10.88 49.76 17.52
N GLU A 155 -9.54 49.88 17.56
CA GLU A 155 -8.84 50.75 18.51
C GLU A 155 -9.16 52.23 18.31
N LYS A 156 -9.36 52.67 17.06
CA LYS A 156 -9.80 54.05 16.76
C LYS A 156 -11.26 54.30 17.19
N GLN A 157 -12.15 53.31 17.09
CA GLN A 157 -13.52 53.43 17.60
C GLN A 157 -13.58 53.48 19.13
N ALA A 158 -12.74 52.71 19.82
CA ALA A 158 -12.69 52.68 21.29
C ALA A 158 -12.13 53.98 21.91
N LYS A 159 -11.46 54.84 21.14
CA LYS A 159 -10.80 56.07 21.61
C LYS A 159 -11.60 57.36 21.40
N LYS A 160 -12.85 57.31 20.95
CA LYS A 160 -13.70 58.50 20.83
C LYS A 160 -14.15 58.95 22.23
N PRO A 161 -13.71 60.11 22.77
CA PRO A 161 -14.20 60.58 24.05
C PRO A 161 -15.70 60.94 23.91
N ALA A 162 -16.50 60.50 24.88
CA ALA A 162 -17.86 60.99 25.04
C ALA A 162 -17.78 62.48 25.39
N ASP A 163 -18.28 63.33 24.50
CA ASP A 163 -18.34 64.77 24.70
C ASP A 163 -19.41 65.09 25.76
N PRO A 164 -19.11 65.86 26.82
CA PRO A 164 -20.10 66.25 27.80
C PRO A 164 -20.88 67.47 27.29
N SER A 165 -22.20 67.34 27.17
CA SER A 165 -23.15 68.46 27.12
C SER A 165 -24.41 68.07 27.87
#